data_AF-A0A9E4RY19-F1
#
_entry.id   AF-A0A9E4RY19-F1
#
_cell.length_a   1.000
_cell.length_b   1.000
_cell.length_c   1.000
_cell.angle_alpha   90.00
_cell.angle_beta   90.00
_cell.angle_gamma   90.00
#
_symmetry.space_group_name_H-M   'P 1'
#
loop_
_entity.id
_entity.type
_entity.pdbx_description
1 polymer ?
#
loop_
_entity_poly.entity_id
_entity_poly.type
_entity_poly.pdbx_seq_one_letter_code
_entity_poly.pdbx_strand_id
1 'polypeptide(L)'
;MSTEAALKRARQILRAHSDRLLAKPNVVGVGVGYREGSPSELALVVMVKQKLPESALAEDEIVPSDIDGLPVDVRMVGEVNAQVDTSNQGD
;
A
#
# COMPACT_ATOMS: atom_id res chain seq x y z
N MET A 1 13.19 -9.38 -17.12
CA MET A 1 12.54 -8.07 -16.93
C MET A 1 13.22 -7.38 -15.76
N SER A 2 13.83 -6.21 -15.95
CA SER A 2 14.56 -5.52 -14.88
C SER A 2 13.60 -5.03 -13.80
N THR A 3 13.91 -5.36 -12.54
CA THR A 3 13.11 -5.01 -11.34
C THR A 3 12.81 -3.51 -11.23
N GLU A 4 13.70 -2.67 -11.75
CA GLU A 4 13.53 -1.21 -11.84
C GLU A 4 12.33 -0.78 -12.69
N ALA A 5 12.06 -1.45 -13.81
CA ALA A 5 10.95 -1.10 -14.69
C ALA A 5 9.60 -1.38 -14.00
N ALA A 6 9.51 -2.51 -13.29
CA ALA A 6 8.33 -2.87 -12.51
C ALA A 6 8.10 -1.87 -11.37
N LEU A 7 9.15 -1.50 -10.63
CA LEU A 7 9.07 -0.51 -9.56
C LEU A 7 8.66 0.87 -10.10
N LYS A 8 9.22 1.30 -11.23
CA LYS A 8 8.87 2.57 -11.89
C LYS A 8 7.40 2.59 -12.29
N ARG A 9 6.90 1.51 -12.91
CA ARG A 9 5.49 1.37 -13.28
C ARG A 9 4.59 1.41 -12.04
N ALA A 10 4.92 0.64 -11.00
CA ALA A 10 4.17 0.62 -9.75
C ALA A 10 4.11 2.00 -9.08
N ARG A 11 5.22 2.75 -9.06
CA ARG A 11 5.24 4.13 -8.54
C ARG A 11 4.37 5.09 -9.36
N GLN A 12 4.33 4.91 -10.67
CA GLN A 12 3.49 5.73 -11.54
C GLN A 12 2.00 5.45 -11.30
N ILE A 13 1.62 4.18 -11.18
CA ILE A 13 0.27 3.75 -10.82
C ILE A 13 -0.09 4.28 -9.42
N LEU A 14 0.80 4.08 -8.42
CA LEU A 14 0.60 4.62 -7.09
C LEU A 14 0.34 6.12 -7.14
N ARG A 15 1.15 6.93 -7.84
CA ARG A 15 0.92 8.37 -7.92
C ARG A 15 -0.43 8.72 -8.55
N ALA A 16 -0.81 8.04 -9.64
CA ALA A 16 -2.08 8.28 -10.32
C ALA A 16 -3.31 7.94 -9.44
N HIS A 17 -3.21 6.92 -8.58
CA HIS A 17 -4.31 6.45 -7.74
C HIS A 17 -4.22 6.90 -6.27
N SER A 18 -3.06 7.38 -5.82
CA SER A 18 -2.78 7.72 -4.42
C SER A 18 -3.74 8.76 -3.87
N ASP A 19 -4.06 9.79 -4.66
CA ASP A 19 -4.97 10.86 -4.26
C ASP A 19 -6.38 10.31 -3.97
N ARG A 20 -6.91 9.47 -4.87
CA ARG A 20 -8.21 8.80 -4.69
C ARG A 20 -8.20 7.78 -3.56
N LEU A 21 -7.10 7.06 -3.36
CA LEU A 21 -6.98 6.10 -2.26
C LEU A 21 -6.89 6.81 -0.91
N LEU A 22 -6.10 7.89 -0.81
CA LEU A 22 -5.98 8.71 0.41
C LEU A 22 -7.25 9.51 0.71
N ALA A 23 -8.10 9.77 -0.28
CA ALA A 23 -9.42 10.36 -0.06
C ALA A 23 -10.40 9.42 0.66
N LYS A 24 -10.13 8.11 0.70
CA LYS A 24 -10.99 7.13 1.39
C LYS A 24 -10.81 7.25 2.91
N PRO A 25 -11.88 7.31 3.70
CA PRO A 25 -11.81 7.55 5.14
C PRO A 25 -11.12 6.41 5.91
N ASN A 26 -11.12 5.20 5.35
CA ASN A 26 -10.49 4.03 5.97
C ASN A 26 -9.00 3.90 5.62
N VAL A 27 -8.49 4.62 4.61
CA VAL A 27 -7.09 4.55 4.19
C VAL A 27 -6.26 5.53 4.99
N VAL A 28 -5.19 5.03 5.61
CA VAL A 28 -4.23 5.82 6.39
C VAL A 28 -2.91 6.02 5.63
N GLY A 29 -2.59 5.15 4.67
CA GLY A 29 -1.37 5.26 3.89
C GLY A 29 -1.37 4.35 2.68
N VAL A 30 -0.59 4.73 1.67
CA VAL A 30 -0.40 3.95 0.44
C VAL A 30 1.07 3.95 0.06
N GLY A 31 1.59 2.80 -0.35
CA GLY A 31 2.99 2.64 -0.71
C GLY A 31 3.18 1.56 -1.77
N VAL A 32 4.37 1.54 -2.37
CA VAL A 32 4.80 0.40 -3.19
C VAL A 32 5.71 -0.45 -2.32
N GLY A 33 5.37 -1.73 -2.19
CA GLY A 33 6.14 -2.69 -1.42
C GLY A 33 6.16 -4.05 -2.09
N TYR A 34 6.47 -5.06 -1.29
CA TYR A 34 6.46 -6.45 -1.71
C TYR A 34 5.35 -7.20 -0.99
N ARG A 35 4.76 -8.16 -1.68
CA ARG A 35 3.69 -8.99 -1.12
C ARG A 35 4.23 -9.82 0.05
N GLU A 36 3.41 -9.98 1.09
CA GLU A 36 3.74 -10.87 2.20
C GLU A 36 3.85 -12.32 1.69
N GLY A 37 4.98 -12.98 1.99
CA GLY A 37 5.31 -14.32 1.47
C GLY A 37 5.96 -14.33 0.08
N SER A 38 6.15 -13.18 -0.58
CA SER A 38 6.84 -13.10 -1.87
C SER A 38 7.63 -11.78 -1.99
N PRO A 39 8.85 -11.70 -1.42
CA PRO A 39 9.67 -10.48 -1.43
C PRO A 39 10.19 -10.08 -2.83
N SER A 40 9.94 -10.91 -3.84
CA SER A 40 10.25 -10.61 -5.25
C SER A 40 9.02 -10.17 -6.05
N GLU A 41 7.81 -10.26 -5.47
CA GLU A 41 6.56 -9.86 -6.11
C GLU A 41 6.17 -8.45 -5.64
N LEU A 42 6.16 -7.53 -6.59
CA LEU A 42 5.92 -6.12 -6.36
C LEU A 42 4.41 -5.87 -6.25
N ALA A 43 3.98 -5.21 -5.18
CA ALA A 43 2.57 -4.98 -4.86
C ALA A 43 2.33 -3.58 -4.30
N LEU A 44 1.10 -3.10 -4.48
CA LEU A 44 0.63 -1.84 -3.91
C LEU A 44 0.18 -2.11 -2.48
N VAL A 45 0.93 -1.63 -1.49
CA VAL A 45 0.59 -1.84 -0.08
C VAL A 45 -0.31 -0.70 0.37
N VAL A 46 -1.54 -1.03 0.72
CA VAL A 46 -2.54 -0.06 1.22
C VAL A 46 -2.76 -0.31 2.70
N MET A 47 -2.45 0.70 3.49
CA MET A 47 -2.63 0.71 4.93
C MET A 47 -4.01 1.27 5.27
N VAL A 48 -4.83 0.47 5.95
CA VAL A 48 -6.18 0.85 6.38
C VAL A 48 -6.31 0.80 7.90
N LYS A 49 -7.15 1.67 8.48
CA LYS A 49 -7.39 1.70 9.93
C LYS A 49 -8.11 0.44 10.43
N GLN A 50 -9.03 -0.08 9.63
CA GLN A 50 -9.80 -1.28 9.93
C GLN A 50 -10.15 -2.04 8.65
N LYS A 51 -10.18 -3.38 8.71
CA LYS A 51 -10.68 -4.24 7.63
C LYS A 51 -12.19 -4.36 7.81
N LEU A 52 -12.93 -3.55 7.07
CA LEU A 52 -14.38 -3.66 6.97
C LEU A 52 -14.75 -4.63 5.85
N PRO A 53 -15.85 -5.39 5.98
CA PRO A 53 -16.39 -6.17 4.87
C PRO A 53 -16.92 -5.24 3.77
N GLU A 54 -16.90 -5.71 2.53
CA GLU A 54 -17.39 -4.94 1.36
C GLU A 54 -18.84 -4.50 1.52
N SER A 55 -19.69 -5.28 2.21
CA SER A 55 -21.07 -4.90 2.53
C SER A 55 -21.20 -3.66 3.42
N ALA A 56 -20.14 -3.29 4.15
CA ALA A 56 -20.11 -2.13 5.04
C ALA A 56 -19.34 -0.93 4.45
N LEU A 57 -18.80 -1.08 3.24
CA LEU A 57 -18.06 -0.06 2.51
C LEU A 57 -18.91 0.44 1.34
N ALA A 58 -18.89 1.75 1.08
CA ALA A 58 -19.44 2.24 -0.19
C ALA A 58 -18.59 1.73 -1.37
N GLU A 59 -19.16 1.63 -2.57
CA GLU A 59 -18.43 1.24 -3.79
C GLU A 59 -17.18 2.12 -4.02
N ASP A 60 -17.26 3.39 -3.63
CA ASP A 60 -16.13 4.32 -3.72
C ASP A 60 -15.17 4.25 -2.52
N GLU A 61 -15.44 3.42 -1.51
CA GLU A 61 -14.52 3.12 -0.39
C GLU A 61 -13.84 1.76 -0.56
N ILE A 62 -14.42 0.85 -1.33
CA ILE A 62 -13.82 -0.45 -1.64
C ILE A 62 -12.46 -0.23 -2.31
N VAL A 63 -11.44 -0.91 -1.79
CA VAL A 63 -10.09 -0.93 -2.36
C VAL A 63 -10.01 -2.14 -3.29
N PRO A 64 -9.77 -1.95 -4.59
CA PRO A 64 -9.65 -3.08 -5.51
C PRO A 64 -8.40 -3.90 -5.18
N SER A 65 -8.49 -5.21 -5.35
CA SER A 65 -7.39 -6.17 -5.12
C SER A 65 -6.29 -6.09 -6.18
N ASP A 66 -6.53 -5.39 -7.28
CA ASP A 66 -5.59 -5.12 -8.35
C ASP A 66 -5.82 -3.73 -8.95
N ILE A 67 -4.75 -3.03 -9.33
CA ILE A 67 -4.80 -1.72 -9.99
C ILE A 67 -3.82 -1.74 -11.15
N ASP A 68 -4.33 -1.58 -12.38
CA ASP A 68 -3.53 -1.56 -13.62
C ASP A 68 -2.64 -2.82 -13.80
N GLY A 69 -3.10 -3.95 -13.26
CA GLY A 69 -2.37 -5.22 -13.23
C GLY A 69 -1.31 -5.33 -12.13
N LEU A 70 -1.23 -4.37 -11.19
CA LEU A 70 -0.44 -4.50 -9.97
C LEU A 70 -1.33 -5.05 -8.84
N PRO A 71 -0.95 -6.15 -8.18
CA PRO A 71 -1.70 -6.65 -7.04
C PRO A 71 -1.66 -5.65 -5.88
N VAL A 72 -2.79 -5.47 -5.22
CA VAL A 72 -2.95 -4.60 -4.05
C VAL A 72 -3.03 -5.46 -2.80
N ASP A 73 -2.18 -5.13 -1.83
CA ASP A 73 -2.10 -5.79 -0.54
C ASP A 73 -2.66 -4.87 0.55
N VAL A 74 -3.86 -5.19 1.05
CA VAL A 74 -4.54 -4.39 2.06
C VAL A 74 -4.16 -4.84 3.46
N ARG A 75 -3.40 -4.00 4.16
CA ARG A 75 -2.94 -4.25 5.53
C ARG A 75 -3.65 -3.34 6.51
N MET A 76 -4.17 -3.92 7.58
CA MET A 76 -4.65 -3.12 8.70
C MET A 76 -3.42 -2.57 9.43
N VAL A 77 -3.41 -1.28 9.74
CA VAL A 77 -2.45 -0.75 10.70
C VAL A 77 -2.81 -1.29 12.08
N GLY A 78 -2.15 -2.37 12.51
CA GLY A 78 -1.96 -2.62 13.94
C GLY A 78 -1.07 -1.51 14.50
N GLU A 79 -1.10 -1.28 15.82
CA GLU A 79 -0.31 -0.27 16.54
C GLU A 79 1.06 -0.07 15.86
N VAL A 80 1.16 1.02 15.06
CA VAL A 80 2.35 1.28 14.26
C VAL A 80 3.44 1.65 15.25
N ASN A 81 4.17 0.65 15.70
CA ASN A 81 5.49 0.86 16.24
C ASN A 81 6.32 1.30 15.05
N ALA A 82 6.42 2.63 14.85
CA ALA A 82 7.51 3.20 14.10
C ALA A 82 8.78 2.64 14.76
N GLN A 83 9.38 1.63 14.14
CA GLN A 83 10.67 1.15 14.55
C GLN A 83 11.59 2.33 14.29
N VAL A 84 11.84 3.08 15.36
CA VAL A 84 12.86 4.11 15.40
C VAL A 84 14.16 3.40 15.05
N ASP A 85 14.58 3.52 13.79
CA ASP A 85 15.95 3.28 13.41
C ASP A 85 16.79 4.38 14.07
N THR A 86 17.00 4.25 15.38
CA THR A 86 18.00 5.00 16.12
C THR A 86 19.36 4.42 15.76
N SER A 87 19.77 4.61 14.51
CA SER A 87 21.19 4.66 14.16
C SER A 87 21.58 6.13 14.13
N ASN A 88 21.52 6.78 15.30
CA ASN A 88 22.22 8.04 15.52
C ASN A 88 23.72 7.71 15.68
N GLN A 89 24.39 7.57 14.54
CA GLN A 89 25.84 7.59 14.47
C GLN A 89 26.27 9.04 14.80
N GLY A 90 26.75 9.25 16.02
CA GLY A 90 27.24 10.52 16.50
C GLY A 90 28.62 10.36 17.13
N ASP A 91 29.59 10.99 16.46
CA ASP A 91 30.94 11.41 16.87
C ASP A 91 31.96 10.33 17.30
#